data_AF-A0A8J3IDN7-F1
#
_entry.id   AF-A0A8J3IDN7-F1
#
_cell.length_a   1.000
_cell.length_b   1.000
_cell.length_c   1.000
_cell.angle_alpha   90.00
_cell.angle_beta   90.00
_cell.angle_gamma   90.00
#
_symmetry.space_group_name_H-M   'P 1'
#
loop_
_entity.id
_entity.type
_entity.pdbx_description
1 polymer ?
#
loop_
_entity_poly.entity_id
_entity_poly.type
_entity_poly.pdbx_seq_one_letter_code
_entity_poly.pdbx_strand_id
1 'polypeptide(L)'
;MPHDLPNGKTVYHYFRRWQRDGTWERAMTSLRREVRAHMGRDPEPSAAIIDSQSIKTSPVRGSERGFDAGKKNSRAQADVLVDTQGLLLAVKVHTARLMDRLGAPLLLQDLGGCFPRLCHLFADSGYTDSLIEWIKTTLGWDTEIVPKADPLILINGELVRSPAKGFLVQLHRWKIERTFGWFIRFRRLARDYESLPQCSEAFIQIASIQLFLRRLTPFQSFSF
;
A
#
# COMPACT_ATOMS: atom_id res chain seq x y z
N MET A 1 -8.32 -29.22 -5.57
CA MET A 1 -7.89 -28.72 -4.25
C MET A 1 -7.66 -29.95 -3.39
N PRO A 2 -6.63 -29.95 -2.52
CA PRO A 2 -6.51 -30.94 -1.44
C PRO A 2 -7.85 -31.14 -0.70
N HIS A 3 -8.17 -32.39 -0.33
CA HIS A 3 -9.48 -32.75 0.23
C HIS A 3 -9.72 -32.27 1.67
N ASP A 4 -8.66 -31.83 2.35
CA ASP A 4 -8.61 -31.26 3.70
C ASP A 4 -8.96 -29.76 3.75
N LEU A 5 -9.13 -29.13 2.59
CA LEU A 5 -9.48 -27.72 2.49
C LEU A 5 -10.98 -27.52 2.24
N PRO A 6 -11.57 -26.43 2.75
CA PRO A 6 -12.96 -26.10 2.44
C PRO A 6 -13.18 -25.96 0.94
N ASN A 7 -14.40 -26.23 0.49
CA ASN A 7 -14.76 -26.14 -0.92
C ASN A 7 -14.37 -24.76 -1.49
N GLY A 8 -13.51 -24.75 -2.52
CA GLY A 8 -12.96 -23.52 -3.10
C GLY A 8 -14.02 -22.55 -3.63
N LYS A 9 -15.17 -23.05 -4.12
CA LYS A 9 -16.27 -22.18 -4.57
C LYS A 9 -16.90 -21.43 -3.40
N THR A 10 -17.09 -22.12 -2.28
CA THR A 10 -17.63 -21.52 -1.05
C THR A 10 -16.66 -20.48 -0.49
N VAL A 11 -15.37 -20.81 -0.40
CA VAL A 11 -14.34 -19.87 0.07
C VAL A 11 -14.30 -18.63 -0.83
N TYR A 12 -14.28 -18.82 -2.15
CA TYR A 12 -14.26 -17.71 -3.10
C TYR A 12 -15.53 -16.86 -3.05
N HIS A 13 -16.70 -17.49 -2.85
CA HIS A 13 -17.97 -16.79 -2.67
C HIS A 13 -17.91 -15.80 -1.48
N TYR A 14 -17.50 -16.28 -0.30
CA TYR A 14 -17.36 -15.41 0.87
C TYR A 14 -16.28 -14.35 0.68
N PHE A 15 -15.15 -14.71 0.09
CA PHE A 15 -14.10 -13.74 -0.26
C PHE A 15 -14.66 -12.59 -1.12
N ARG A 16 -15.40 -12.90 -2.19
CA ARG A 16 -16.00 -11.89 -3.07
C ARG A 16 -17.10 -11.08 -2.39
N ARG A 17 -17.90 -11.72 -1.54
CA ARG A 17 -18.92 -11.03 -0.73
C ARG A 17 -18.27 -9.99 0.19
N TRP A 18 -17.27 -10.41 0.97
CA TRP A 18 -16.55 -9.55 1.91
C TRP A 18 -15.72 -8.46 1.23
N GLN A 19 -15.24 -8.72 0.01
CA GLN A 19 -14.62 -7.71 -0.84
C GLN A 19 -15.63 -6.64 -1.26
N ARG A 20 -16.86 -7.03 -1.64
CA ARG A 20 -17.89 -6.09 -2.11
C ARG A 20 -18.52 -5.27 -1.00
N ASP A 21 -18.70 -5.84 0.18
CA ASP A 21 -19.37 -5.18 1.30
C ASP A 21 -18.39 -4.47 2.27
N GLY A 22 -17.09 -4.42 1.94
CA GLY A 22 -16.06 -3.73 2.73
C GLY A 22 -15.66 -4.44 4.03
N THR A 23 -16.04 -5.71 4.23
CA THR A 23 -15.69 -6.46 5.45
C THR A 23 -14.18 -6.56 5.67
N TRP A 24 -13.40 -6.76 4.61
CA TRP A 24 -11.94 -6.80 4.72
C TRP A 24 -11.34 -5.48 5.20
N GLU A 25 -11.85 -4.35 4.69
CA GLU A 25 -11.40 -3.01 5.09
C GLU A 25 -11.74 -2.70 6.55
N ARG A 26 -12.96 -3.03 7.00
CA ARG A 26 -13.37 -2.84 8.40
C ARG A 26 -12.54 -3.69 9.36
N ALA A 27 -12.29 -4.96 9.01
CA ALA A 27 -11.45 -5.85 9.81
C ALA A 27 -10.01 -5.32 9.89
N MET A 28 -9.44 -4.91 8.76
CA MET A 28 -8.12 -4.29 8.70
C MET A 28 -8.02 -3.03 9.56
N THR A 29 -9.01 -2.14 9.47
CA THR A 29 -9.04 -0.89 10.25
C THR A 29 -9.10 -1.15 11.75
N SER A 30 -9.94 -2.10 12.17
CA SER A 30 -10.07 -2.48 13.59
C SER A 30 -8.75 -3.03 14.14
N LEU A 31 -8.14 -3.98 13.44
CA LEU A 31 -6.87 -4.58 13.83
C LEU A 31 -5.71 -3.57 13.78
N ARG A 32 -5.69 -2.65 12.81
CA ARG A 32 -4.69 -1.57 12.76
C ARG A 32 -4.73 -0.73 14.02
N ARG A 33 -5.94 -0.30 14.44
CA ARG A 33 -6.13 0.52 15.64
C ARG A 33 -5.59 -0.19 16.88
N GLU A 34 -5.86 -1.49 17.02
CA GLU A 34 -5.32 -2.33 18.10
C GLU A 34 -3.80 -2.44 18.05
N VAL A 35 -3.22 -2.70 16.87
CA VAL A 35 -1.75 -2.78 16.71
C VAL A 35 -1.10 -1.47 17.09
N ARG A 36 -1.68 -0.33 16.69
CA ARG A 36 -1.15 1.00 17.06
C ARG A 36 -1.19 1.22 18.56
N ALA A 37 -2.31 0.90 19.21
CA ALA A 37 -2.43 0.97 20.67
C ALA A 37 -1.39 0.08 21.36
N HIS A 38 -1.21 -1.17 20.89
CA HIS A 38 -0.20 -2.09 21.41
C HIS A 38 1.24 -1.57 21.26
N MET A 39 1.50 -0.75 20.24
CA MET A 39 2.79 -0.05 20.04
C MET A 39 2.94 1.23 20.87
N GLY A 40 2.00 1.54 21.77
CA GLY A 40 1.99 2.80 22.53
C GLY A 40 1.76 4.02 21.64
N ARG A 41 1.12 3.84 20.47
CA ARG A 41 0.74 4.92 19.55
C ARG A 41 -0.76 5.15 19.64
N ASP A 42 -1.18 6.36 19.27
CA ASP A 42 -2.60 6.64 19.14
C ASP A 42 -3.24 5.76 18.05
N PRO A 43 -4.42 5.16 18.29
CA PRO A 43 -5.11 4.34 17.30
C PRO A 43 -5.35 5.04 15.96
N GLU A 44 -5.51 6.36 15.95
CA GLU A 44 -5.64 7.18 14.75
C GLU A 44 -4.29 7.85 14.39
N PRO A 45 -3.75 7.63 13.18
CA PRO A 45 -2.51 8.26 12.75
C PRO A 45 -2.69 9.76 12.47
N SER A 46 -1.69 10.56 12.82
CA SER A 46 -1.62 11.97 12.41
C SER A 46 -0.86 12.20 11.10
N ALA A 47 -0.09 11.21 10.66
CA ALA A 47 0.69 11.27 9.43
C ALA A 47 0.68 9.94 8.67
N ALA A 48 0.69 10.03 7.35
CA ALA A 48 0.68 8.90 6.43
C ALA A 48 1.75 9.06 5.33
N ILE A 49 2.08 7.96 4.68
CA ILE A 49 3.04 7.88 3.57
C ILE A 49 2.31 7.21 2.41
N ILE A 50 2.39 7.82 1.22
CA ILE A 50 1.79 7.30 0.00
C ILE A 50 2.87 6.96 -1.03
N ASP A 51 2.71 5.81 -1.68
CA ASP A 51 3.57 5.38 -2.79
C ASP A 51 2.80 4.38 -3.65
N SER A 52 3.24 4.19 -4.89
CA SER A 52 2.65 3.26 -5.84
C SER A 52 3.54 2.06 -6.09
N GLN A 53 2.94 0.89 -6.32
CA GLN A 53 3.65 -0.33 -6.69
C GLN A 53 3.00 -0.99 -7.89
N SER A 54 3.82 -1.40 -8.87
CA SER A 54 3.35 -2.19 -9.99
C SER A 54 2.99 -3.61 -9.56
N ILE A 55 1.78 -4.07 -9.91
CA ILE A 55 1.33 -5.44 -9.75
C ILE A 55 1.55 -6.20 -11.05
N LYS A 56 2.22 -7.35 -10.95
CA LYS A 56 2.30 -8.31 -12.07
C LYS A 56 0.94 -8.94 -12.25
N THR A 57 0.45 -8.97 -13.48
CA THR A 57 -0.85 -9.59 -13.76
C THR A 57 -0.68 -10.86 -14.59
N SER A 58 -1.65 -11.77 -14.51
CA SER A 58 -1.74 -12.93 -15.39
C SER A 58 -2.10 -12.50 -16.83
N PRO A 59 -1.59 -13.20 -17.85
CA PRO A 59 -2.00 -13.01 -19.24
C PRO A 59 -3.43 -13.53 -19.54
N VAL A 60 -4.08 -14.22 -18.60
CA VAL A 60 -5.42 -14.78 -18.80
C VAL A 60 -6.50 -13.68 -18.80
N ARG A 61 -7.30 -13.64 -19.88
CA ARG A 61 -8.30 -12.61 -20.25
C ARG A 61 -9.25 -12.21 -19.11
N GLY A 62 -9.21 -10.93 -18.73
CA GLY A 62 -10.36 -10.18 -18.22
C GLY A 62 -10.76 -9.12 -19.26
N SER A 63 -12.04 -8.81 -19.38
CA SER A 63 -12.61 -7.91 -20.41
C SER A 63 -12.15 -6.45 -20.34
N GLU A 64 -11.49 -6.05 -19.24
CA GLU A 64 -11.12 -4.65 -18.96
C GLU A 64 -9.65 -4.33 -19.26
N ARG A 65 -9.10 -4.81 -20.38
CA ARG A 65 -7.78 -4.36 -20.84
C ARG A 65 -7.84 -3.65 -22.17
N GLY A 66 -7.44 -2.38 -22.15
CA GLY A 66 -6.90 -1.70 -23.32
C GLY A 66 -5.65 -2.45 -23.81
N PHE A 67 -5.70 -2.91 -25.05
CA PHE A 67 -4.58 -3.49 -25.77
C PHE A 67 -3.56 -2.38 -26.06
N ASP A 68 -2.30 -2.57 -25.65
CA ASP A 68 -1.21 -1.67 -25.98
C ASP A 68 -0.13 -2.49 -26.72
N ALA A 69 0.00 -2.25 -28.02
CA ALA A 69 0.78 -3.06 -28.95
C ALA A 69 2.32 -2.99 -28.70
N GLY A 70 2.78 -2.15 -27.78
CA GLY A 70 4.21 -1.93 -27.49
C GLY A 70 4.78 -2.62 -26.25
N LYS A 71 3.96 -3.12 -25.30
CA LYS A 71 4.46 -3.69 -24.03
C LYS A 71 3.87 -5.07 -23.73
N LYS A 72 4.72 -6.10 -23.83
CA LYS A 72 4.38 -7.54 -23.68
C LYS A 72 3.81 -7.98 -22.32
N ASN A 73 3.62 -7.10 -21.34
CA ASN A 73 3.08 -7.45 -20.03
C ASN A 73 2.11 -6.38 -19.53
N SER A 74 0.82 -6.69 -19.48
CA SER A 74 -0.14 -5.82 -18.79
C SER A 74 0.21 -5.75 -17.30
N ARG A 75 0.26 -4.54 -16.75
CA ARG A 75 0.54 -4.29 -15.33
C ARG A 75 -0.62 -3.49 -14.77
N ALA A 76 -1.02 -3.83 -13.55
CA ALA A 76 -1.86 -2.97 -12.73
C ALA A 76 -0.93 -2.16 -11.80
N GLN A 77 -1.44 -1.07 -11.27
CA GLN A 77 -0.75 -0.23 -10.31
C GLN A 77 -1.58 -0.20 -9.03
N ALA A 78 -0.91 -0.35 -7.89
CA ALA A 78 -1.50 -0.20 -6.58
C ALA A 78 -0.97 1.07 -5.93
N ASP A 79 -1.82 2.06 -5.73
CA ASP A 79 -1.53 3.17 -4.83
C ASP A 79 -1.83 2.73 -3.42
N VAL A 80 -0.85 2.89 -2.53
CA VAL A 80 -0.90 2.39 -1.17
C VAL A 80 -0.62 3.53 -0.21
N LEU A 81 -1.49 3.66 0.79
CA LEU A 81 -1.35 4.59 1.90
C LEU A 81 -1.04 3.81 3.17
N VAL A 82 0.05 4.13 3.85
CA VAL A 82 0.43 3.54 5.15
C VAL A 82 0.64 4.62 6.19
N ASP A 83 0.53 4.28 7.48
CA ASP A 83 0.92 5.20 8.54
C ASP A 83 2.45 5.26 8.73
N THR A 84 2.90 6.10 9.67
CA THR A 84 4.30 6.18 10.09
C THR A 84 4.86 4.94 10.79
N GLN A 85 4.13 3.84 10.89
CA GLN A 85 4.63 2.52 11.31
C GLN A 85 4.65 1.51 10.14
N GLY A 86 4.21 1.92 8.94
CA GLY A 86 4.05 1.06 7.77
C GLY A 86 2.79 0.19 7.84
N LEU A 87 1.81 0.52 8.68
CA LEU A 87 0.52 -0.17 8.73
C LEU A 87 -0.39 0.37 7.64
N LEU A 88 -0.97 -0.53 6.84
CA LEU A 88 -1.88 -0.18 5.75
C LEU A 88 -3.09 0.65 6.25
N LEU A 89 -3.31 1.79 5.61
CA LEU A 89 -4.47 2.65 5.80
C LEU A 89 -5.50 2.43 4.70
N ALA A 90 -5.06 2.48 3.45
CA ALA A 90 -5.90 2.32 2.28
C ALA A 90 -5.08 1.81 1.08
N VAL A 91 -5.75 1.19 0.12
CA VAL A 91 -5.17 0.74 -1.15
C VAL A 91 -6.19 0.88 -2.26
N LYS A 92 -5.72 1.31 -3.44
CA LYS A 92 -6.50 1.35 -4.66
C LYS A 92 -5.69 0.70 -5.76
N VAL A 93 -6.29 -0.23 -6.49
CA VAL A 93 -5.66 -0.86 -7.65
C VAL A 93 -6.38 -0.39 -8.90
N HIS A 94 -5.59 0.01 -9.89
CA HIS A 94 -6.11 0.41 -11.18
C HIS A 94 -5.23 -0.12 -12.31
N THR A 95 -5.78 -0.15 -13.53
CA THR A 95 -4.97 -0.52 -14.70
C THR A 95 -3.91 0.56 -14.95
N ALA A 96 -2.70 0.17 -15.35
CA ALA A 96 -1.59 1.11 -15.61
C ALA A 96 -1.82 2.06 -16.82
N ARG A 97 -3.01 2.04 -17.43
CA ARG A 97 -3.42 2.99 -18.48
C ARG A 97 -3.89 4.32 -17.88
N LEU A 98 -4.38 4.32 -16.64
CA LEU A 98 -4.62 5.55 -15.89
C LEU A 98 -3.25 6.17 -15.60
N MET A 99 -3.05 7.38 -16.10
CA MET A 99 -1.81 8.13 -15.94
C MET A 99 -1.42 8.16 -14.45
N ASP A 100 -0.12 8.06 -14.15
CA ASP A 100 0.42 8.09 -12.78
C ASP A 100 -0.13 9.24 -11.91
N ARG A 101 -0.59 10.32 -12.56
CA ARG A 101 -1.19 11.51 -11.93
C ARG A 101 -2.59 11.31 -11.36
N LEU A 102 -3.32 10.25 -11.74
CA LEU A 102 -4.69 10.00 -11.27
C LEU A 102 -4.77 8.95 -10.15
N GLY A 103 -3.73 8.15 -9.94
CA GLY A 103 -3.73 7.07 -8.94
C GLY A 103 -3.94 7.58 -7.51
N ALA A 104 -3.16 8.60 -7.12
CA ALA A 104 -3.29 9.22 -5.81
C ALA A 104 -4.68 9.84 -5.57
N PRO A 105 -5.25 10.68 -6.46
CA PRO A 105 -6.63 11.13 -6.31
C PRO A 105 -7.65 9.98 -6.16
N LEU A 106 -7.54 8.92 -6.97
CA LEU A 106 -8.45 7.77 -6.91
C LEU A 106 -8.40 7.03 -5.57
N LEU A 107 -7.24 6.98 -4.93
CA LEU A 107 -7.09 6.44 -3.58
C LEU A 107 -7.62 7.40 -2.51
N LEU A 108 -7.25 8.67 -2.61
CA LEU A 108 -7.40 9.64 -1.53
C LEU A 108 -8.80 10.27 -1.45
N GLN A 109 -9.51 10.39 -2.57
CA GLN A 109 -10.85 11.02 -2.63
C GLN A 109 -11.87 10.31 -1.71
N ASP A 110 -11.73 8.99 -1.55
CA ASP A 110 -12.66 8.16 -0.79
C ASP A 110 -12.33 8.18 0.73
N LEU A 111 -11.27 8.90 1.15
CA LEU A 111 -10.76 8.90 2.53
C LEU A 111 -11.15 10.14 3.35
N GLY A 112 -11.88 11.09 2.75
CA GLY A 112 -12.38 12.27 3.43
C GLY A 112 -13.20 11.90 4.67
N GLY A 113 -12.78 12.35 5.85
CA GLY A 113 -13.45 12.04 7.13
C GLY A 113 -13.15 10.67 7.73
N CYS A 114 -12.49 9.76 7.00
CA CYS A 114 -12.12 8.43 7.50
C CYS A 114 -10.97 8.46 8.52
N PHE A 115 -10.15 9.52 8.51
CA PHE A 115 -8.99 9.69 9.39
C PHE A 115 -9.00 11.07 10.06
N PRO A 116 -9.75 11.25 11.16
CA PRO A 116 -9.97 12.57 11.77
C PRO A 116 -8.70 13.29 12.24
N ARG A 117 -7.64 12.54 12.56
CA ARG A 117 -6.36 13.09 13.04
C ARG A 117 -5.33 13.29 11.94
N LEU A 118 -5.53 12.69 10.77
CA LEU A 118 -4.53 12.71 9.71
C LEU A 118 -4.45 14.13 9.16
N CYS A 119 -3.26 14.73 9.23
CA CYS A 119 -3.01 16.09 8.78
C CYS A 119 -1.75 16.22 7.93
N HIS A 120 -0.90 15.19 7.87
CA HIS A 120 0.36 15.22 7.13
C HIS A 120 0.54 14.00 6.23
N LEU A 121 0.97 14.21 5.00
CA LEU A 121 1.19 13.19 3.99
C LEU A 121 2.62 13.28 3.46
N PHE A 122 3.39 12.21 3.58
CA PHE A 122 4.69 12.07 2.92
C PHE A 122 4.49 11.42 1.55
N ALA A 123 5.01 12.04 0.50
CA ALA A 123 4.95 11.55 -0.87
C ALA A 123 6.31 11.68 -1.58
N ASP A 124 6.49 11.04 -2.73
CA ASP A 124 7.72 11.19 -3.51
C ASP A 124 7.66 12.32 -4.54
N SER A 125 8.78 12.58 -5.21
CA SER A 125 8.91 13.66 -6.19
C SER A 125 8.04 13.52 -7.44
N GLY A 126 7.29 12.43 -7.58
CA GLY A 126 6.30 12.28 -8.65
C GLY A 126 5.02 13.08 -8.42
N TYR A 127 4.79 13.56 -7.19
CA TYR A 127 3.61 14.34 -6.82
C TYR A 127 3.80 15.80 -7.22
N THR A 128 2.94 16.28 -8.13
CA THR A 128 3.00 17.64 -8.67
C THR A 128 2.38 18.67 -7.72
N ASP A 129 2.78 19.94 -7.84
CA ASP A 129 2.23 21.04 -7.04
C ASP A 129 0.70 21.12 -7.11
N SER A 130 0.12 20.86 -8.28
CA SER A 130 -1.34 20.82 -8.46
C SER A 130 -2.03 19.71 -7.65
N LEU A 131 -1.36 18.57 -7.47
CA LEU A 131 -1.88 17.46 -6.68
C LEU A 131 -1.74 17.76 -5.19
N ILE A 132 -0.62 18.36 -4.77
CA ILE A 132 -0.41 18.83 -3.40
C ILE A 132 -1.51 19.83 -3.01
N GLU A 133 -1.79 20.81 -3.87
CA GLU A 133 -2.85 21.79 -3.65
C GLU A 133 -4.23 21.13 -3.57
N TRP A 134 -4.51 20.15 -4.44
CA TRP A 134 -5.77 19.39 -4.39
C TRP A 134 -5.91 18.60 -3.08
N ILE A 135 -4.83 17.97 -2.59
CA ILE A 135 -4.83 17.25 -1.30
C ILE A 135 -5.11 18.22 -0.16
N LYS A 136 -4.46 19.38 -0.16
CA LYS A 136 -4.66 20.39 0.89
C LYS A 136 -6.08 20.94 0.90
N THR A 137 -6.63 21.28 -0.27
CA THR A 137 -7.97 21.86 -0.40
C THR A 137 -9.08 20.85 -0.16
N THR A 138 -8.93 19.61 -0.59
CA THR A 138 -9.98 18.57 -0.50
C THR A 138 -9.95 17.82 0.83
N LEU A 139 -8.76 17.54 1.37
CA LEU A 139 -8.58 16.68 2.55
C LEU A 139 -8.04 17.43 3.76
N GLY A 140 -7.54 18.65 3.58
CA GLY A 140 -6.94 19.46 4.65
C GLY A 140 -5.51 19.06 5.00
N TRP A 141 -4.92 18.07 4.32
CA TRP A 141 -3.63 17.50 4.67
C TRP A 141 -2.48 18.29 4.05
N ASP A 142 -1.47 18.60 4.84
CA ASP A 142 -0.18 19.10 4.36
C ASP A 142 0.58 17.95 3.69
N THR A 143 1.22 18.23 2.55
CA THR A 143 2.01 17.22 1.84
C THR A 143 3.49 17.62 1.84
N GLU A 144 4.35 16.70 2.28
CA GLU A 144 5.79 16.83 2.24
C GLU A 144 6.38 15.88 1.20
N ILE A 145 7.08 16.45 0.23
CA ILE A 145 7.81 15.69 -0.77
C ILE A 145 9.13 15.22 -0.17
N VAL A 146 9.27 13.90 -0.01
CA VAL A 146 10.50 13.25 0.41
C VAL A 146 11.26 12.84 -0.86
N PRO A 147 12.25 13.65 -1.32
CA PRO A 147 13.02 13.30 -2.49
C PRO A 147 13.72 11.97 -2.25
N LYS A 148 13.91 11.21 -3.34
CA LYS A 148 14.80 10.06 -3.28
C LYS A 148 16.15 10.57 -2.80
N ALA A 149 16.67 10.00 -1.71
CA ALA A 149 17.97 10.36 -1.18
C ALA A 149 18.96 10.42 -2.33
N ASP A 150 19.40 11.63 -2.65
CA ASP A 150 20.41 11.82 -3.68
C ASP A 150 21.67 11.17 -3.10
N PRO A 151 22.33 10.23 -3.81
CA PRO A 151 23.62 9.76 -3.35
C PRO A 151 24.61 10.92 -3.20
N LEU A 152 24.36 12.11 -3.75
CA LEU A 152 25.25 13.26 -3.59
C LEU A 152 25.41 13.69 -2.12
N ILE A 153 26.62 13.50 -1.59
CA ILE A 153 27.08 13.97 -0.28
C ILE A 153 28.18 15.02 -0.49
N LEU A 154 28.22 16.03 0.37
CA LEU A 154 29.29 17.03 0.40
C LEU A 154 30.55 16.41 1.01
N ILE A 155 31.61 16.29 0.22
CA ILE A 155 32.95 15.90 0.68
C ILE A 155 33.89 17.03 0.28
N ASN A 156 34.55 17.65 1.25
CA ASN A 156 35.51 18.75 1.03
C ASN A 156 34.96 19.93 0.19
N GLY A 157 33.67 20.24 0.31
CA GLY A 157 33.03 21.34 -0.44
C GLY A 157 32.61 20.99 -1.87
N GLU A 158 32.84 19.75 -2.31
CA GLU A 158 32.38 19.24 -3.60
C GLU A 158 31.17 18.31 -3.43
N LEU A 159 30.21 18.39 -4.36
CA LEU A 159 29.08 17.47 -4.43
C LEU A 159 29.56 16.14 -5.04
N VAL A 160 29.75 15.11 -4.22
CA VAL A 160 30.27 13.81 -4.66
C VAL A 160 29.19 12.74 -4.53
N ARG A 161 29.00 11.90 -5.56
CA ARG A 161 28.10 10.73 -5.41
C ARG A 161 28.67 9.81 -4.34
N SER A 162 27.90 9.60 -3.29
CA SER A 162 28.21 8.75 -2.16
C SER A 162 28.71 7.41 -2.68
N PRO A 163 29.95 7.02 -2.31
CA PRO A 163 30.51 5.74 -2.72
C PRO A 163 29.80 4.56 -2.03
N ALA A 164 28.92 4.84 -1.06
CA ALA A 164 28.13 3.81 -0.41
C ALA A 164 27.09 3.24 -1.39
N LYS A 165 27.39 2.05 -1.94
CA LYS A 165 26.35 1.09 -2.32
C LYS A 165 25.63 0.66 -1.04
N GLY A 166 24.71 1.48 -0.56
CA GLY A 166 24.08 1.29 0.75
C GLY A 166 22.76 2.03 0.87
N PHE A 167 21.89 1.49 1.72
CA PHE A 167 20.57 2.04 2.03
C PHE A 167 20.71 3.38 2.76
N LEU A 168 20.46 4.49 2.08
CA LEU A 168 20.33 5.81 2.71
C LEU A 168 18.92 5.91 3.31
N VAL A 169 18.84 6.06 4.64
CA VAL A 169 17.56 6.16 5.35
C VAL A 169 16.88 7.46 4.98
N GLN A 170 15.86 7.39 4.12
CA GLN A 170 14.94 8.50 3.87
C GLN A 170 13.96 8.59 5.03
N LEU A 171 13.92 9.71 5.74
CA LEU A 171 12.98 9.91 6.84
C LEU A 171 11.56 9.54 6.37
N HIS A 172 10.95 8.58 7.06
CA HIS A 172 9.61 8.02 6.82
C HIS A 172 9.40 7.18 5.54
N ARG A 173 9.92 7.53 4.36
CA ARG A 173 9.66 6.79 3.10
C ARG A 173 10.07 5.30 3.13
N TRP A 174 11.13 4.95 3.85
CA TRP A 174 11.53 3.54 3.99
C TRP A 174 10.45 2.62 4.57
N LYS A 175 9.47 3.18 5.28
CA LYS A 175 8.44 2.41 5.96
C LYS A 175 7.45 1.81 4.96
N ILE A 176 7.06 2.55 3.91
CA ILE A 176 6.19 2.01 2.85
C ILE A 176 6.95 1.02 1.98
N GLU A 177 8.23 1.28 1.68
CA GLU A 177 9.10 0.32 0.97
C GLU A 177 9.22 -1.00 1.73
N ARG A 178 9.39 -0.93 3.05
CA ARG A 178 9.37 -2.11 3.92
C ARG A 178 8.02 -2.82 3.88
N THR A 179 6.90 -2.08 3.84
CA THR A 179 5.56 -2.67 3.70
C THR A 179 5.43 -3.44 2.39
N PHE A 180 5.89 -2.87 1.28
CA PHE A 180 6.00 -3.59 0.01
C PHE A 180 6.90 -4.83 0.12
N GLY A 181 8.02 -4.73 0.84
CA GLY A 181 8.89 -5.86 1.15
C GLY A 181 8.18 -6.99 1.91
N TRP A 182 7.26 -6.68 2.82
CA TRP A 182 6.41 -7.67 3.48
C TRP A 182 5.41 -8.30 2.51
N PHE A 183 4.79 -7.51 1.63
CA PHE A 183 3.82 -8.00 0.64
C PHE A 183 4.43 -9.02 -0.32
N ILE A 184 5.71 -8.89 -0.68
CA ILE A 184 6.43 -9.87 -1.51
C ILE A 184 6.43 -11.29 -0.89
N ARG A 185 6.37 -11.40 0.45
CA ARG A 185 6.36 -12.70 1.14
C ARG A 185 5.01 -13.42 1.03
N PHE A 186 3.95 -12.74 0.61
CA PHE A 186 2.65 -13.35 0.40
C PHE A 186 2.56 -13.84 -1.04
N ARG A 187 2.71 -15.16 -1.23
CA ARG A 187 2.65 -15.81 -2.56
C ARG A 187 1.44 -15.38 -3.38
N ARG A 188 0.30 -15.10 -2.74
CA ARG A 188 -0.93 -14.66 -3.40
C ARG A 188 -0.82 -13.27 -4.05
N LEU A 189 0.07 -12.40 -3.56
CA LEU A 189 0.32 -11.07 -4.12
C LEU A 189 1.40 -11.07 -5.21
N ALA A 190 2.09 -12.19 -5.45
CA ALA A 190 3.15 -12.25 -6.45
C ALA A 190 2.64 -12.00 -7.88
N ARG A 191 1.35 -12.28 -8.12
CA ARG A 191 0.66 -12.04 -9.39
C ARG A 191 -0.85 -11.94 -9.15
N ASP A 192 -1.50 -11.00 -9.82
CA ASP A 192 -2.96 -10.96 -9.92
C ASP A 192 -3.46 -12.03 -10.90
N TYR A 193 -4.27 -12.97 -10.38
CA TYR A 193 -4.86 -14.06 -11.14
C TYR A 193 -6.35 -13.84 -11.44
N GLU A 194 -7.00 -12.90 -10.74
CA GLU A 194 -8.44 -12.67 -10.80
C GLU A 194 -8.79 -11.66 -11.89
N SER A 195 -7.80 -10.91 -12.38
CA SER A 195 -7.94 -9.89 -13.42
C SER A 195 -8.92 -8.76 -13.07
N LEU A 196 -9.30 -8.67 -11.79
CA LEU A 196 -10.18 -7.64 -11.22
C LEU A 196 -9.39 -6.85 -10.18
N PRO A 197 -9.23 -5.52 -10.35
CA PRO A 197 -8.45 -4.70 -9.43
C PRO A 197 -8.89 -4.83 -7.97
N GLN A 198 -10.20 -4.94 -7.74
CA GLN A 198 -10.78 -5.04 -6.41
C GLN A 198 -10.43 -6.35 -5.69
N CYS A 199 -10.13 -7.42 -6.45
CA CYS A 199 -9.61 -8.65 -5.85
C CYS A 199 -8.17 -8.46 -5.38
N SER A 200 -7.35 -7.72 -6.13
CA SER A 200 -5.98 -7.38 -5.71
C SER A 200 -5.98 -6.50 -4.46
N GLU A 201 -6.84 -5.48 -4.40
CA GLU A 201 -7.07 -4.65 -3.20
C GLU A 201 -7.40 -5.52 -1.98
N ALA A 202 -8.38 -6.43 -2.11
CA ALA A 202 -8.79 -7.32 -1.02
C ALA A 202 -7.65 -8.25 -0.57
N PHE A 203 -6.83 -8.78 -1.48
CA PHE A 203 -5.68 -9.59 -1.09
C PHE A 203 -4.60 -8.79 -0.36
N ILE A 204 -4.40 -7.51 -0.71
CA ILE A 204 -3.48 -6.61 0.01
C ILE A 204 -4.01 -6.31 1.43
N GLN A 205 -5.33 -6.11 1.57
CA GLN A 205 -5.98 -5.96 2.87
C GLN A 205 -5.83 -7.23 3.73
N ILE A 206 -6.07 -8.41 3.15
CA ILE A 206 -5.91 -9.70 3.85
C ILE A 206 -4.45 -9.92 4.29
N ALA A 207 -3.48 -9.63 3.43
CA ALA A 207 -2.07 -9.71 3.79
C ALA A 207 -1.73 -8.78 4.97
N SER A 208 -2.29 -7.57 4.96
CA SER A 208 -2.13 -6.60 6.06
C SER A 208 -2.77 -7.09 7.36
N ILE A 209 -3.99 -7.66 7.30
CA ILE A 209 -4.66 -8.31 8.44
C ILE A 209 -3.76 -9.40 9.05
N GLN A 210 -3.17 -10.27 8.23
CA GLN A 210 -2.27 -11.31 8.72
C GLN A 210 -1.01 -10.73 9.36
N LEU A 211 -0.46 -9.63 8.84
CA LEU A 211 0.65 -8.91 9.47
C LEU A 211 0.24 -8.30 10.81
N PHE A 212 -0.97 -7.74 10.90
CA PHE A 212 -1.47 -7.10 12.13
C PHE A 212 -1.71 -8.12 13.23
N LEU A 213 -2.37 -9.24 12.91
CA LEU A 213 -2.60 -10.33 13.86
C LEU A 213 -1.28 -10.85 14.45
N ARG A 214 -0.26 -11.09 13.61
CA ARG A 214 1.07 -11.52 14.08
C ARG A 214 1.75 -10.53 15.04
N ARG A 215 1.43 -9.25 14.95
CA ARG A 215 1.96 -8.23 15.87
C ARG A 215 1.19 -8.17 17.19
N LEU A 216 -0.10 -8.49 17.17
CA LEU A 216 -0.93 -8.57 18.37
C LEU A 216 -0.69 -9.86 19.16
N THR A 217 -0.34 -10.94 18.46
CA THR A 217 0.01 -12.23 19.06
C THR A 217 1.48 -12.56 18.77
N PRO A 218 2.45 -11.86 19.39
CA PRO A 218 3.84 -12.29 19.32
C PRO A 218 3.92 -13.73 19.84
N PHE A 219 4.66 -14.60 19.13
CA PHE A 219 4.87 -15.99 19.55
C PHE A 219 5.27 -15.99 21.03
N GLN A 220 4.40 -16.50 21.90
CA GLN A 220 4.79 -16.79 23.26
C GLN A 220 5.80 -17.93 23.15
N SER A 221 7.06 -17.63 23.47
CA SER A 221 8.03 -18.66 23.80
C SER A 221 7.43 -19.43 24.98
N PHE A 222 6.89 -20.61 24.71
CA PHE A 222 6.60 -21.58 25.76
C PHE A 222 7.93 -21.89 26.44
N SER A 223 8.13 -21.34 27.63
CA SER A 223 9.15 -21.81 28.56
C SER A 223 8.68 -23.19 29.04
N PHE A 224 9.30 -24.24 28.52
CA PHE A 224 9.28 -25.56 29.15
C PHE A 224 10.25 -25.58 30.32
#